data_AF-K1S128-F1
#
_entry.id   AF-K1S128-F1
#
_cell.length_a   1.000
_cell.length_b   1.000
_cell.length_c   1.000
_cell.angle_alpha   90.00
_cell.angle_beta   90.00
_cell.angle_gamma   90.00
#
_symmetry.space_group_name_H-M   'P 1'
#
loop_
_entity.id
_entity.type
_entity.pdbx_description
1 polymer ?
#
loop_
_entity_poly.entity_id
_entity_poly.type
_entity_poly.pdbx_seq_one_letter_code
_entity_poly.pdbx_strand_id
1 'polypeptide(L)'
;MAVSLYTSRVVLNTLGVEDFGVYNVVGGIVSMLSFFNSSMATSTQRFLNYEMGQNNSKGLRNVFVNAVNAHYLIGFITVIGLETVGLWFVYNKLNIPQGQFDAALWVFHCSVLSLFISIISTPYNAAIIANERM
;
A
#
# COMPACT_ATOMS: atom_id res chain seq x y z
N MET A 1 -9.21 -8.93 -14.01
CA MET A 1 -10.29 -8.00 -14.42
C MET A 1 -11.67 -8.67 -14.40
N ALA A 2 -11.91 -9.75 -15.14
CA ALA A 2 -13.21 -10.47 -15.08
C ALA A 2 -13.52 -11.08 -13.71
N VAL A 3 -12.51 -11.72 -13.07
CA VAL A 3 -12.62 -12.25 -11.71
C VAL A 3 -12.92 -11.14 -10.70
N SER A 4 -12.24 -9.99 -10.83
CA SER A 4 -12.39 -8.82 -9.96
C SER A 4 -13.81 -8.25 -9.97
N LEU A 5 -14.45 -8.20 -11.15
CA LEU A 5 -15.84 -7.76 -11.30
C LEU A 5 -16.83 -8.74 -10.67
N TYR A 6 -16.58 -10.05 -10.82
CA TYR A 6 -17.41 -11.09 -10.21
C TYR A 6 -17.28 -11.09 -8.69
N THR A 7 -16.05 -11.02 -8.16
CA THR A 7 -15.80 -10.96 -6.72
C THR A 7 -16.42 -9.70 -6.10
N SER A 8 -16.36 -8.55 -6.77
CA SER A 8 -17.01 -7.32 -6.28
C SER A 8 -18.53 -7.49 -6.11
N ARG A 9 -19.20 -8.20 -7.03
CA ARG A 9 -20.64 -8.54 -6.91
C ARG A 9 -20.93 -9.55 -5.82
N VAL A 10 -20.08 -10.58 -5.67
CA VAL A 10 -20.24 -11.59 -4.61
C VAL A 10 -20.11 -10.94 -3.24
N VAL A 11 -19.09 -10.09 -3.06
CA VAL A 11 -18.83 -9.33 -1.83
C VAL A 11 -19.98 -8.36 -1.53
N LEU A 12 -20.51 -7.65 -2.53
CA LEU A 12 -21.70 -6.79 -2.37
C LEU A 12 -22.93 -7.60 -1.93
N ASN A 13 -23.15 -8.79 -2.50
CA ASN A 13 -24.28 -9.64 -2.15
C ASN A 13 -24.17 -10.27 -0.75
N THR A 14 -22.95 -10.54 -0.27
CA THR A 14 -22.74 -11.13 1.06
C THR A 14 -22.67 -10.11 2.18
N LEU A 15 -22.10 -8.93 1.94
CA LEU A 15 -21.99 -7.85 2.93
C LEU A 15 -23.19 -6.88 2.92
N GLY A 16 -23.91 -6.76 1.79
CA GLY A 16 -24.94 -5.74 1.66
C GLY A 16 -24.36 -4.35 1.36
N VAL A 17 -25.24 -3.40 1.00
CA VAL A 17 -24.84 -2.10 0.44
C VAL A 17 -24.10 -1.22 1.46
N GLU A 18 -24.49 -1.28 2.74
CA GLU A 18 -23.88 -0.48 3.80
C GLU A 18 -22.45 -0.93 4.12
N ASP A 19 -22.25 -2.23 4.42
CA ASP A 19 -20.92 -2.78 4.74
C ASP A 19 -19.96 -2.74 3.54
N PHE A 20 -20.47 -2.91 2.32
CA PHE A 20 -19.67 -2.72 1.11
C PHE A 20 -19.26 -1.25 0.90
N GLY A 21 -20.13 -0.31 1.29
CA GLY A 21 -19.82 1.13 1.28
C GLY A 21 -18.67 1.45 2.23
N VAL A 22 -18.72 0.94 3.46
CA VAL A 22 -17.65 1.10 4.45
C VAL A 22 -16.35 0.47 3.97
N TYR A 23 -16.38 -0.76 3.44
CA TYR A 23 -15.20 -1.43 2.88
C TYR A 23 -14.54 -0.62 1.76
N ASN A 24 -15.34 -0.06 0.84
CA ASN A 24 -14.79 0.73 -0.28
C ASN A 24 -14.28 2.10 0.15
N VAL A 25 -14.89 2.77 1.13
CA VAL A 25 -14.38 4.07 1.59
C VAL A 25 -13.07 3.87 2.36
N VAL A 26 -13.04 2.89 3.26
CA VAL A 26 -11.86 2.57 4.08
C VAL A 26 -10.72 2.01 3.22
N GLY A 27 -11.00 1.01 2.38
CA GLY A 27 -10.04 0.44 1.44
C GLY A 27 -9.67 1.40 0.30
N GLY A 28 -10.54 2.34 -0.03
CA GLY A 28 -10.32 3.37 -1.05
C GLY A 28 -9.27 4.39 -0.65
N ILE A 29 -9.28 4.87 0.60
CA ILE A 29 -8.25 5.78 1.13
C ILE A 29 -6.86 5.13 1.02
N VAL A 30 -6.78 3.83 1.33
CA VAL A 30 -5.53 3.07 1.24
C VAL A 30 -5.15 2.78 -0.22
N SER A 31 -6.12 2.45 -1.08
CA SER A 31 -5.89 2.23 -2.50
C SER A 31 -5.43 3.49 -3.23
N MET A 32 -5.89 4.67 -2.81
CA MET A 32 -5.41 5.95 -3.33
C MET A 32 -3.92 6.17 -3.03
N LEU A 33 -3.35 5.53 -2.01
CA LEU A 33 -1.90 5.58 -1.76
C LEU A 33 -1.11 4.58 -2.62
N SER A 34 -1.79 3.70 -3.38
CA SER A 34 -1.12 2.70 -4.22
C SER A 34 -0.37 3.31 -5.41
N PHE A 35 -0.76 4.47 -5.93
CA PHE A 35 0.02 5.13 -6.99
C PHE A 35 1.41 5.53 -6.48
N PHE A 36 1.51 5.88 -5.19
CA PHE A 36 2.75 6.28 -4.55
C PHE A 36 3.75 5.12 -4.56
N ASN A 37 3.29 3.90 -4.27
CA ASN A 37 4.09 2.68 -4.36
C ASN A 37 4.64 2.46 -5.78
N SER A 38 3.81 2.60 -6.82
CA SER A 38 4.25 2.43 -8.21
C SER A 38 5.30 3.46 -8.63
N SER A 39 5.16 4.72 -8.20
CA SER A 39 6.14 5.77 -8.46
C SER A 39 7.47 5.50 -7.74
N MET A 40 7.42 5.07 -6.48
CA MET A 40 8.62 4.71 -5.69
C MET A 40 9.36 3.49 -6.28
N ALA A 41 8.62 2.49 -6.77
CA ALA A 41 9.16 1.32 -7.45
C ALA A 41 9.98 1.73 -8.69
N THR A 42 9.37 2.55 -9.56
CA THR A 42 10.01 3.04 -10.80
C THR A 42 11.27 3.88 -10.50
N SER A 43 11.21 4.74 -9.48
CA SER A 43 12.36 5.54 -9.05
C SER A 43 13.51 4.65 -8.58
N THR A 44 13.23 3.69 -7.69
CA THR A 44 14.23 2.76 -7.15
C THR A 44 14.87 1.92 -8.25
N GLN A 45 14.05 1.38 -9.16
CA GLN A 45 14.51 0.62 -10.31
C GLN A 45 15.47 1.44 -11.18
N ARG A 46 15.18 2.72 -11.41
CA ARG A 46 16.04 3.60 -12.23
C ARG A 46 17.42 3.81 -11.62
N PHE A 47 17.51 4.04 -10.32
CA PHE A 47 18.80 4.16 -9.62
C PHE A 47 19.57 2.84 -9.61
N LEU A 48 18.88 1.70 -9.44
CA LEU A 48 19.51 0.38 -9.52
C LEU A 48 20.08 0.11 -10.93
N ASN A 49 19.30 0.38 -11.98
CA ASN A 49 19.73 0.19 -13.37
C ASN A 49 20.96 1.04 -13.73
N TYR A 50 21.06 2.26 -13.20
CA TYR A 50 22.21 3.14 -13.43
C TYR A 50 23.49 2.55 -12.84
N GLU A 51 23.48 2.11 -11.58
CA GLU A 51 24.66 1.49 -10.94
C GLU A 51 25.01 0.12 -11.54
N MET A 52 24.00 -0.65 -11.99
CA MET A 52 24.22 -1.89 -12.72
C MET A 52 24.96 -1.65 -14.05
N GLY A 53 24.57 -0.62 -14.80
CA GLY A 53 25.24 -0.26 -16.06
C GLY A 53 26.71 0.16 -15.88
N GLN A 54 27.10 0.63 -14.68
CA GLN A 54 28.48 0.99 -14.36
C GLN A 54 29.33 -0.19 -13.83
N ASN A 55 28.78 -1.40 -13.73
CA ASN A 55 29.44 -2.57 -13.11
C ASN A 55 29.96 -2.31 -11.68
N ASN A 56 29.37 -1.34 -10.96
CA ASN A 56 29.82 -0.95 -9.62
C ASN A 56 29.00 -1.68 -8.54
N SER A 57 29.45 -2.87 -8.13
CA SER A 57 28.72 -3.68 -7.14
C SER A 57 28.59 -3.01 -5.76
N LYS A 58 29.53 -2.13 -5.38
CA LYS A 58 29.45 -1.36 -4.12
C LYS A 58 28.39 -0.26 -4.19
N GLY A 59 28.35 0.46 -5.31
CA GLY A 59 27.33 1.48 -5.57
C GLY A 59 25.93 0.89 -5.59
N LEU A 60 25.74 -0.23 -6.28
CA LEU A 60 24.47 -0.95 -6.32
C LEU A 60 23.95 -1.34 -4.92
N ARG A 61 24.82 -1.91 -4.08
CA ARG A 61 24.47 -2.25 -2.70
C ARG A 61 24.09 -1.01 -1.89
N ASN A 62 24.83 0.09 -2.04
CA ASN A 62 24.52 1.33 -1.32
C ASN A 62 23.17 1.91 -1.74
N VAL A 63 22.87 1.93 -3.04
CA VAL A 63 21.56 2.37 -3.56
C VAL A 63 20.44 1.51 -3.01
N PHE A 64 20.60 0.17 -3.01
CA PHE A 64 19.58 -0.73 -2.49
C PHE A 64 19.33 -0.54 -0.99
N VAL A 65 20.40 -0.48 -0.17
CA VAL A 65 20.27 -0.25 1.28
C VAL A 65 19.62 1.10 1.56
N ASN A 66 20.00 2.15 0.82
CA ASN A 66 19.42 3.47 0.98
C ASN A 66 17.93 3.48 0.57
N ALA A 67 17.57 2.79 -0.51
CA ALA A 67 16.19 2.62 -0.92
C ALA A 67 15.36 1.88 0.14
N VAL A 68 15.86 0.77 0.70
CA VAL A 68 15.18 0.03 1.78
C VAL A 68 14.97 0.93 3.00
N ASN A 69 16.00 1.65 3.45
CA ASN A 69 15.88 2.58 4.58
C ASN A 69 14.86 3.69 4.31
N ALA A 70 14.85 4.27 3.10
CA ALA A 70 13.88 5.28 2.72
C ALA A 70 12.45 4.74 2.73
N HIS A 71 12.21 3.51 2.24
CA HIS A 71 10.88 2.89 2.26
C HIS A 71 10.43 2.54 3.68
N TYR A 72 11.33 2.11 4.56
CA TYR A 72 11.00 1.96 5.98
C TYR A 72 10.58 3.29 6.61
N LEU A 73 11.34 4.37 6.38
CA LEU A 73 11.01 5.69 6.88
C LEU A 73 9.63 6.16 6.39
N ILE A 74 9.38 6.05 5.08
CA ILE A 74 8.10 6.42 4.46
C ILE A 74 6.97 5.55 5.03
N GLY A 75 7.17 4.24 5.10
CA GLY A 75 6.19 3.30 5.66
C GLY A 75 5.80 3.64 7.10
N PHE A 76 6.76 3.94 7.97
CA PHE A 76 6.49 4.37 9.34
C PHE A 76 5.71 5.68 9.39
N ILE A 77 6.10 6.68 8.60
CA ILE A 77 5.39 7.98 8.53
C ILE A 77 3.95 7.76 8.05
N THR A 78 3.75 6.92 7.03
CA THR A 78 2.42 6.59 6.51
C THR A 78 1.55 5.89 7.53
N VAL A 79 2.08 4.90 8.27
CA VAL A 79 1.32 4.22 9.34
C VAL A 79 0.94 5.19 10.45
N ILE A 80 1.87 6.03 10.92
CA ILE A 80 1.58 7.03 11.95
C ILE A 80 0.51 8.01 11.45
N GLY A 81 0.62 8.48 10.21
CA GLY A 81 -0.37 9.38 9.61
C GLY A 81 -1.76 8.75 9.49
N LEU A 82 -1.84 7.49 9.08
CA LEU A 82 -3.11 6.77 8.96
C LEU A 82 -3.71 6.45 10.34
N GLU A 83 -2.94 5.93 11.28
CA GLU A 83 -3.43 5.60 12.63
C GLU A 83 -3.83 6.84 13.44
N THR A 84 -3.31 8.03 13.11
CA THR A 84 -3.71 9.29 13.75
C THR A 84 -4.82 10.00 12.98
N VAL A 85 -4.53 10.49 11.77
CA VAL A 85 -5.45 11.30 10.97
C VAL A 85 -6.52 10.43 10.32
N GLY A 86 -6.14 9.25 9.81
CA GLY A 86 -7.09 8.31 9.22
C GLY A 86 -8.07 7.77 10.24
N LEU A 87 -7.60 7.35 11.41
CA LEU A 87 -8.48 6.89 12.49
C LEU A 87 -9.40 8.01 13.00
N TRP A 88 -8.88 9.24 13.14
CA TRP A 88 -9.71 10.41 13.46
C TRP A 88 -10.83 10.64 12.43
N PHE A 89 -10.51 10.47 11.14
CA PHE A 89 -11.47 10.59 10.05
C PHE A 89 -12.56 9.50 10.11
N VAL A 90 -12.17 8.26 10.40
CA VAL A 90 -13.10 7.13 10.59
C VAL A 90 -14.04 7.38 11.77
N TYR A 91 -13.55 7.89 12.89
CA TYR A 91 -14.37 8.15 14.08
C TYR A 91 -15.29 9.38 13.95
N ASN A 92 -14.84 10.47 13.32
CA ASN A 92 -15.53 11.77 13.40
C ASN A 92 -16.25 12.22 12.12
N LYS A 93 -15.89 11.68 10.95
CA LYS A 93 -16.42 12.15 9.66
C LYS A 93 -17.17 11.07 8.88
N LEU A 94 -16.85 9.81 9.12
CA LEU A 94 -17.58 8.68 8.57
C LEU A 94 -18.83 8.41 9.41
N ASN A 95 -20.01 8.56 8.80
CA ASN A 95 -21.28 8.25 9.44
C ASN A 95 -21.52 6.74 9.32
N ILE A 96 -20.95 5.97 10.26
CA ILE A 96 -21.02 4.51 10.26
C ILE A 96 -22.16 4.06 11.21
N PRO A 97 -23.05 3.15 10.78
CA PRO A 97 -24.07 2.56 11.65
C PRO A 97 -23.45 1.89 12.88
N GLN A 98 -24.08 2.01 14.05
CA GLN A 98 -23.54 1.52 15.33
C GLN A 98 -23.22 0.02 15.36
N GLY A 99 -23.85 -0.80 14.51
CA GLY A 99 -23.58 -2.24 14.41
C GLY A 99 -22.35 -2.62 13.59
N GLN A 100 -21.82 -1.71 12.76
CA GLN A 100 -20.78 -2.01 11.76
C GLN A 100 -19.44 -1.30 12.06
N PHE A 101 -19.39 -0.49 13.11
CA PHE A 101 -18.22 0.31 13.46
C PHE A 101 -16.97 -0.54 13.75
N ASP A 102 -17.15 -1.66 14.46
CA ASP A 102 -16.03 -2.56 14.79
C ASP A 102 -15.45 -3.24 13.53
N ALA A 103 -16.33 -3.68 12.61
CA ALA A 103 -15.90 -4.24 11.33
C ALA A 103 -15.14 -3.20 10.48
N ALA A 104 -15.60 -1.95 10.49
CA ALA A 104 -14.93 -0.85 9.78
C ALA A 104 -13.50 -0.61 10.29
N LEU A 105 -13.30 -0.63 11.61
CA LEU A 105 -11.99 -0.48 12.22
C LEU A 105 -11.05 -1.63 11.85
N TRP A 106 -11.53 -2.87 11.91
CA TRP A 106 -10.74 -4.03 11.49
C TRP A 106 -10.31 -3.94 10.02
N VAL A 107 -11.22 -3.55 9.13
CA VAL A 107 -10.89 -3.34 7.72
C VAL A 107 -9.86 -2.21 7.57
N PHE A 108 -9.98 -1.14 8.35
CA PHE A 108 -9.03 -0.02 8.34
C PHE A 108 -7.62 -0.49 8.73
N HIS A 109 -7.46 -1.10 9.91
CA HIS A 109 -6.15 -1.56 10.39
C HIS A 109 -5.54 -2.62 9.46
N CYS A 110 -6.33 -3.57 8.96
CA CYS A 110 -5.86 -4.55 7.97
C CYS A 110 -5.38 -3.89 6.67
N SER A 111 -6.07 -2.83 6.22
CA SER A 111 -5.69 -2.08 5.03
C SER A 111 -4.40 -1.28 5.27
N VAL A 112 -4.25 -0.63 6.41
CA VAL A 112 -3.03 0.09 6.81
C VAL A 112 -1.83 -0.88 6.86
N LEU A 113 -2.01 -2.05 7.48
CA LEU A 113 -0.97 -3.07 7.56
C LEU A 113 -0.58 -3.60 6.17
N SER A 114 -1.55 -3.88 5.30
CA SER A 114 -1.31 -4.30 3.92
C SER A 114 -0.51 -3.25 3.14
N LEU A 115 -0.84 -1.97 3.30
CA LEU A 115 -0.11 -0.86 2.69
C LEU A 115 1.34 -0.79 3.18
N PHE A 116 1.56 -0.94 4.48
CA PHE A 116 2.90 -0.94 5.06
C PHE A 116 3.77 -2.06 4.49
N ILE A 117 3.23 -3.28 4.42
CA ILE A 117 3.92 -4.44 3.81
C ILE A 117 4.21 -4.17 2.33
N SER A 118 3.28 -3.56 1.60
CA SER A 118 3.45 -3.19 0.19
C SER A 118 4.59 -2.17 -0.02
N ILE A 119 4.66 -1.14 0.82
CA ILE A 119 5.74 -0.13 0.79
C ILE A 119 7.10 -0.81 1.02
N ILE A 120 7.23 -1.66 2.04
CA ILE A 120 8.49 -2.36 2.34
C ILE A 120 8.87 -3.34 1.23
N SER A 121 7.89 -3.96 0.57
CA SER A 121 8.12 -4.93 -0.51
C SER A 121 8.56 -4.28 -1.83
N THR A 122 8.30 -2.99 -2.01
CA THR A 122 8.60 -2.23 -3.23
C THR A 122 10.07 -2.25 -3.67
N PRO A 123 11.08 -1.98 -2.80
CA PRO A 123 12.49 -2.03 -3.21
C PRO A 123 12.94 -3.43 -3.66
N TYR A 124 12.38 -4.49 -3.09
CA TYR A 124 12.69 -5.87 -3.49
C TYR A 124 12.14 -6.17 -4.88
N ASN A 125 10.89 -5.77 -5.16
CA ASN A 125 10.31 -5.89 -6.50
C ASN A 125 11.11 -5.09 -7.53
N ALA A 126 11.51 -3.86 -7.20
CA ALA A 126 12.35 -3.04 -8.07
C ALA A 126 13.70 -3.70 -8.38
N ALA A 127 14.32 -4.39 -7.40
CA ALA A 127 15.57 -5.12 -7.60
C ALA A 127 15.41 -6.37 -8.48
N ILE A 128 14.31 -7.11 -8.36
CA ILE A 128 14.01 -8.27 -9.23
C ILE A 128 13.87 -7.80 -10.68
N ILE A 129 13.09 -6.73 -10.88
CA ILE A 129 12.86 -6.10 -12.18
C ILE A 129 14.17 -5.59 -12.80
N ALA A 130 15.01 -4.91 -12.00
CA ALA A 130 16.30 -4.37 -12.44
C ALA A 130 17.28 -5.48 -12.91
N ASN A 131 17.20 -6.68 -12.31
CA ASN A 131 18.01 -7.83 -12.70
C ASN A 131 17.44 -8.63 -13.89
N GLU A 132 16.45 -8.11 -14.61
CA GLU A 132 15.75 -8.78 -15.71
C GLU A 132 15.23 -10.18 -15.36
N ARG A 133 14.98 -10.44 -14.06
CA ARG A 133 14.41 -11.70 -13.58
C ARG A 133 12.88 -11.62 -13.51
N MET A 134 12.26 -11.15 -14.60
CA MET A 134 10.81 -11.12 -14.76
C MET A 134 10.31 -12.29 -15.61
#